data_AF-A0AAI9T5R2-F1
#
_entry.id   AF-A0AAI9T5R2-F1
#
_cell.length_a   1.000
_cell.length_b   1.000
_cell.length_c   1.000
_cell.angle_alpha   90.00
_cell.angle_beta   90.00
_cell.angle_gamma   90.00
#
_symmetry.space_group_name_H-M   'P 1'
#
loop_
_entity.id
_entity.type
_entity.pdbx_description
1 polymer ?
#
loop_
_entity_poly.entity_id
_entity_poly.type
_entity_poly.pdbx_seq_one_letter_code
_entity_poly.pdbx_strand_id
1 'polypeptide(L)'
;MAQSCSEQAPEVVLLAIDIGTTYAKVFLSENPDSPDPVDYALEFRLSSDDRKKTTTELDTTLVFSENGQVWMFGPNGLSFSGAHVFTEWKLGAMGLEPYAQMLAKACERLQESAPQLESVSAATPFRKLFSHIRDTAKQHLQQKYGGSFDAIKCYLTYPVSCSESLRLLLRQEASCVGLDVIGGVSEPWAAAHYIKSKTRLELPPGAKLIIDFGGATVV
;
A
#
# COMPACT_ATOMS: atom_id res chain seq x y z
N MET A 1 35.15 -8.42 -17.00
CA MET A 1 34.61 -8.35 -15.64
C MET A 1 34.11 -6.93 -15.45
N ALA A 2 32.80 -6.72 -15.46
CA ALA A 2 32.22 -5.39 -15.29
C ALA A 2 32.37 -4.98 -13.82
N GLN A 3 33.02 -3.84 -13.57
CA GLN A 3 32.99 -3.19 -12.27
C GLN A 3 31.54 -2.80 -11.98
N SER A 4 30.92 -3.45 -10.98
CA SER A 4 29.70 -2.92 -10.38
C SER A 4 30.08 -1.61 -9.71
N CYS A 5 29.74 -0.47 -10.29
CA CYS A 5 29.61 0.75 -9.51
C CYS A 5 28.57 0.46 -8.42
N SER A 6 29.00 0.16 -7.20
CA SER A 6 28.09 0.18 -6.07
C SER A 6 27.79 1.65 -5.80
N GLU A 7 26.66 2.14 -6.29
CA GLU A 7 26.11 3.41 -5.80
C GLU A 7 26.01 3.31 -4.27
N GLN A 8 26.34 4.40 -3.57
CA GLN A 8 26.26 4.43 -2.13
C GLN A 8 24.79 4.27 -1.71
N ALA A 9 24.52 3.31 -0.81
CA ALA A 9 23.16 3.09 -0.32
C ALA A 9 22.61 4.35 0.38
N PRO A 10 21.30 4.64 0.24
CA PRO A 10 20.69 5.79 0.92
C PRO A 10 20.71 5.61 2.44
N GLU A 11 20.96 6.71 3.15
CA GLU A 11 20.91 6.74 4.62
C GLU A 11 19.47 6.67 5.13
N VAL A 12 18.54 7.29 4.38
CA VAL A 12 17.13 7.33 4.72
C VAL A 12 16.30 6.93 3.51
N VAL A 13 15.37 6.00 3.72
CA VAL A 13 14.33 5.63 2.76
C VAL A 13 12.98 6.00 3.33
N LEU A 14 12.18 6.71 2.54
CA LEU A 14 10.80 7.06 2.86
C LEU A 14 9.85 6.48 1.80
N LEU A 15 8.79 5.83 2.26
CA LEU A 15 7.66 5.42 1.43
C LEU A 15 6.46 6.35 1.65
N ALA A 16 6.00 7.02 0.61
CA ALA A 16 4.69 7.66 0.61
C ALA A 16 3.67 6.66 0.04
N ILE A 17 2.76 6.19 0.90
CA ILE A 17 1.82 5.10 0.58
C ILE A 17 0.42 5.68 0.45
N ASP A 18 -0.13 5.59 -0.75
CA ASP A 18 -1.51 5.90 -1.06
C ASP A 18 -2.32 4.61 -1.19
N ILE A 19 -3.29 4.39 -0.29
CA ILE A 19 -4.08 3.16 -0.26
C ILE A 19 -5.48 3.50 -0.73
N GLY A 20 -5.73 3.45 -2.04
CA GLY A 20 -7.09 3.58 -2.56
C GLY A 20 -7.95 2.36 -2.28
N THR A 21 -9.23 2.43 -2.65
CA THR A 21 -10.14 1.28 -2.53
C THR A 21 -9.78 0.17 -3.52
N THR A 22 -9.42 0.54 -4.75
CA THR A 22 -9.13 -0.41 -5.86
C THR A 22 -7.63 -0.62 -6.07
N TYR A 23 -6.83 0.43 -5.88
CA TYR A 23 -5.40 0.40 -6.10
C TYR A 23 -4.66 1.06 -4.96
N ALA A 24 -3.50 0.52 -4.62
CA ALA A 24 -2.49 1.18 -3.83
C ALA A 24 -1.36 1.69 -4.73
N LYS A 25 -0.86 2.88 -4.43
CA LYS A 25 0.32 3.48 -5.07
C LYS A 25 1.35 3.77 -4.00
N VAL A 26 2.61 3.52 -4.32
CA VAL A 26 3.71 3.79 -3.40
C VAL A 26 4.79 4.55 -4.14
N PHE A 27 5.22 5.66 -3.56
CA PHE A 27 6.41 6.37 -4.00
C PHE A 27 7.53 6.11 -2.99
N LEU A 28 8.71 5.81 -3.50
CA LEU A 28 9.93 5.64 -2.74
C LEU A 28 10.80 6.88 -2.97
N SER A 29 11.20 7.51 -1.86
CA SER A 29 12.15 8.62 -1.83
C SER A 29 13.43 8.18 -1.14
N GLU A 30 14.55 8.34 -1.83
CA GLU A 30 15.89 8.09 -1.32
C GLU A 30 16.48 9.42 -0.81
N ASN A 31 16.88 9.46 0.47
CA ASN A 31 17.35 10.66 1.16
C ASN A 31 16.40 11.86 0.94
N PRO A 32 15.13 11.79 1.42
CA PRO A 32 14.10 12.78 1.09
C PRO A 32 14.42 14.23 1.52
N ASP A 33 15.33 14.40 2.49
CA ASP A 33 15.80 15.71 2.96
C ASP A 33 17.02 16.24 2.19
N SER A 34 17.49 15.50 1.17
CA SER A 34 18.55 15.92 0.25
C SER A 34 18.08 17.11 -0.61
N PRO A 35 18.99 18.01 -1.04
CA PRO A 35 18.67 19.03 -2.04
C PRO A 35 18.10 18.45 -3.35
N ASP A 36 18.58 17.26 -3.71
CA ASP A 36 18.16 16.51 -4.90
C ASP A 36 17.68 15.11 -4.46
N PRO A 37 16.44 14.98 -3.97
CA PRO A 37 15.89 13.68 -3.59
C PRO A 37 15.60 12.85 -4.83
N VAL A 38 15.86 11.54 -4.75
CA VAL A 38 15.50 10.60 -5.81
C VAL A 38 14.14 10.00 -5.47
N ASP A 39 13.12 10.45 -6.21
CA ASP A 39 11.74 10.02 -6.04
C ASP A 39 11.29 9.17 -7.25
N TYR A 40 10.72 8.00 -7.00
CA TYR A 40 10.10 7.19 -8.05
C TYR A 40 8.94 6.35 -7.52
N ALA A 41 8.03 5.98 -8.41
CA ALA A 41 6.96 5.05 -8.08
C ALA A 41 7.55 3.63 -7.89
N LEU A 42 7.16 2.96 -6.82
CA LEU A 42 7.55 1.58 -6.56
C LEU A 42 6.88 0.65 -7.58
N GLU A 43 7.68 -0.23 -8.18
CA GLU A 43 7.20 -1.21 -9.16
C GLU A 43 6.84 -2.54 -8.49
N PHE A 44 5.60 -2.97 -8.68
CA PHE A 44 5.08 -4.27 -8.24
C PHE A 44 5.09 -5.26 -9.40
N ARG A 45 5.48 -6.51 -9.12
CA ARG A 45 5.46 -7.57 -10.14
C ARG A 45 4.06 -8.13 -10.30
N LEU A 46 3.61 -8.27 -11.55
CA LEU A 46 2.30 -8.83 -11.86
C LEU A 46 2.28 -10.36 -11.75
N SER A 47 3.39 -11.06 -12.02
CA SER A 47 3.50 -12.51 -11.83
C SER A 47 4.88 -12.92 -11.31
N SER A 48 4.95 -14.09 -10.68
CA SER A 48 6.22 -14.71 -10.27
C SER A 48 7.10 -15.11 -11.46
N ASP A 49 6.45 -15.44 -12.58
CA ASP A 49 7.09 -16.14 -13.70
C ASP A 49 7.60 -15.19 -14.80
N ASP A 50 7.04 -13.99 -14.89
CA ASP A 50 7.44 -12.99 -15.88
C ASP A 50 8.06 -11.75 -15.22
N ARG A 51 9.38 -11.78 -15.04
CA ARG A 51 10.17 -10.68 -14.47
C ARG A 51 10.02 -9.34 -15.21
N LYS A 52 9.41 -9.31 -16.39
CA LYS A 52 9.31 -8.10 -17.23
C LYS A 52 8.01 -7.34 -17.05
N LYS A 53 6.98 -7.92 -16.43
CA LYS A 53 5.68 -7.25 -16.27
C LYS A 53 5.54 -6.68 -14.86
N THR A 54 5.82 -5.38 -14.75
CA THR A 54 5.60 -4.60 -13.53
C THR A 54 4.46 -3.59 -13.71
N THR A 55 3.92 -3.12 -12.58
CA THR A 55 2.94 -2.05 -12.48
C THR A 55 3.32 -1.11 -11.33
N THR A 56 2.97 0.17 -11.43
CA THR A 56 3.11 1.13 -10.32
C THR A 56 1.81 1.29 -9.53
N GLU A 57 0.74 0.63 -9.98
CA GLU A 57 -0.56 0.55 -9.32
C GLU A 57 -0.79 -0.89 -8.88
N LEU A 58 -0.79 -1.13 -7.57
CA LEU A 58 -1.05 -2.44 -6.97
C LEU A 58 -2.54 -2.62 -6.76
N ASP A 59 -3.16 -3.57 -7.45
CA ASP A 59 -4.55 -3.99 -7.20
C ASP A 59 -4.70 -4.42 -5.73
N THR A 60 -5.67 -3.85 -5.02
CA THR A 60 -5.90 -4.14 -3.60
C THR A 60 -6.68 -5.42 -3.36
N THR A 61 -7.19 -6.08 -4.40
CA THR A 61 -7.85 -7.39 -4.29
C THR A 61 -6.87 -8.39 -3.70
N LEU A 62 -7.16 -8.89 -2.51
CA LEU A 62 -6.32 -9.87 -1.82
C LEU A 62 -6.98 -11.24 -1.92
N VAL A 63 -6.20 -12.22 -2.35
CA VAL A 63 -6.68 -13.60 -2.50
C VAL A 63 -5.82 -14.53 -1.67
N PHE A 64 -6.46 -15.41 -0.91
CA PHE A 64 -5.83 -16.51 -0.20
C PHE A 64 -6.20 -17.84 -0.86
N SER A 65 -5.27 -18.81 -0.85
CA SER A 65 -5.59 -20.21 -1.10
C SER A 65 -6.59 -20.72 -0.05
N GLU A 66 -7.27 -21.82 -0.34
CA GLU A 66 -8.27 -22.44 0.56
C GLU A 66 -7.72 -22.65 1.97
N ASN A 67 -6.47 -23.12 2.09
CA ASN A 67 -5.80 -23.34 3.37
C ASN A 67 -5.10 -22.10 3.94
N GLY A 68 -5.20 -20.92 3.31
CA GLY A 68 -4.60 -19.68 3.78
C GLY A 68 -3.06 -19.59 3.75
N GLN A 69 -2.36 -20.63 3.28
CA GLN A 69 -0.88 -20.65 3.26
C GLN A 69 -0.29 -19.79 2.15
N VAL A 70 -0.97 -19.71 1.01
CA VAL A 70 -0.56 -18.90 -0.14
C VAL A 70 -1.51 -17.72 -0.24
N TRP A 71 -0.96 -16.55 -0.51
CA TRP A 71 -1.74 -15.35 -0.74
C TRP A 71 -1.08 -14.49 -1.81
N MET A 72 -1.87 -13.70 -2.52
CA MET A 72 -1.38 -12.74 -3.50
C MET A 72 -2.37 -11.60 -3.74
N PHE A 73 -1.86 -10.51 -4.29
CA PHE A 73 -2.67 -9.39 -4.75
C PHE A 73 -3.03 -9.53 -6.23
N GLY A 74 -4.18 -8.96 -6.59
CA GLY A 74 -4.69 -8.90 -7.95
C GLY A 74 -5.34 -10.19 -8.46
N PRO A 75 -5.77 -10.18 -9.73
CA PRO A 75 -6.65 -11.21 -10.29
C PRO A 75 -5.99 -12.59 -10.46
N ASN A 76 -4.65 -12.66 -10.41
CA ASN A 76 -3.94 -13.92 -10.62
C ASN A 76 -4.22 -14.95 -9.51
N GLY A 77 -4.60 -14.49 -8.31
CA GLY A 77 -5.00 -15.37 -7.20
C GLY A 77 -6.34 -16.06 -7.41
N LEU A 78 -7.17 -15.58 -8.35
CA LEU A 78 -8.46 -16.21 -8.68
C LEU A 78 -8.31 -17.60 -9.31
N SER A 79 -7.09 -17.99 -9.67
CA SER A 79 -6.76 -19.34 -10.16
C SER A 79 -6.73 -20.40 -9.06
N PHE A 80 -6.71 -20.02 -7.78
CA PHE A 80 -6.73 -20.97 -6.67
C PHE A 80 -8.10 -21.66 -6.57
N SER A 81 -8.11 -22.99 -6.50
CA SER A 81 -9.32 -23.72 -6.13
C SER A 81 -9.69 -23.38 -4.68
N GLY A 82 -10.97 -23.12 -4.41
CA GLY A 82 -11.44 -22.75 -3.06
C GLY A 82 -10.91 -21.41 -2.53
N ALA A 83 -10.54 -20.47 -3.42
CA ALA A 83 -9.95 -19.21 -3.03
C ALA A 83 -10.85 -18.35 -2.11
N HIS A 84 -10.24 -17.70 -1.13
CA HIS A 84 -10.89 -16.65 -0.34
C HIS A 84 -10.49 -15.29 -0.89
N VAL A 85 -11.48 -14.52 -1.36
CA VAL A 85 -11.26 -13.25 -2.06
C VAL A 85 -11.74 -12.09 -1.19
N PHE A 86 -10.87 -11.10 -1.01
CA PHE A 86 -11.13 -9.86 -0.33
C PHE A 86 -11.09 -8.72 -1.36
N THR A 87 -12.26 -8.20 -1.73
CA THR A 87 -12.42 -7.00 -2.57
C THR A 87 -13.01 -5.88 -1.74
N GLU A 88 -12.68 -4.63 -2.07
CA GLU A 88 -13.28 -3.42 -1.45
C GLU A 88 -13.20 -3.41 0.08
N TRP A 89 -12.26 -4.16 0.65
CA TRP A 89 -12.12 -4.38 2.08
C TRP A 89 -11.75 -3.09 2.83
N LYS A 90 -11.18 -2.08 2.15
CA LYS A 90 -11.02 -0.73 2.74
C LYS A 90 -12.37 -0.12 3.11
N LEU A 91 -13.39 -0.23 2.25
CA LEU A 91 -14.76 0.24 2.55
C LEU A 91 -15.39 -0.56 3.68
N GLY A 92 -15.19 -1.88 3.68
CA GLY A 92 -15.65 -2.74 4.77
C GLY A 92 -15.01 -2.37 6.11
N ALA A 93 -13.71 -2.07 6.12
CA ALA A 93 -12.99 -1.60 7.30
C ALA A 93 -13.42 -0.18 7.74
N MET A 94 -13.94 0.64 6.83
CA MET A 94 -14.61 1.91 7.15
C MET A 94 -16.00 1.72 7.76
N GLY A 95 -16.54 0.49 7.77
CA GLY A 95 -17.88 0.19 8.27
C GLY A 95 -19.01 0.54 7.29
N LEU A 96 -18.69 0.69 6.00
CA LEU A 96 -19.69 1.00 4.99
C LEU A 96 -20.43 -0.27 4.55
N GLU A 97 -21.75 -0.25 4.58
CA GLU A 97 -22.58 -1.35 4.11
C GLU A 97 -22.78 -1.29 2.57
N PRO A 98 -22.84 -2.44 1.87
CA PRO A 98 -22.81 -3.82 2.37
C PRO A 98 -21.39 -4.37 2.60
N TYR A 99 -20.35 -3.58 2.35
CA TYR A 99 -18.95 -4.01 2.33
C TYR A 99 -18.46 -4.51 3.70
N ALA A 100 -18.96 -3.94 4.81
CA ALA A 100 -18.63 -4.37 6.16
C ALA A 100 -19.04 -5.83 6.39
N GLN A 101 -20.26 -6.21 5.99
CA GLN A 101 -20.73 -7.60 6.05
C GLN A 101 -19.96 -8.53 5.11
N MET A 102 -19.59 -8.06 3.92
CA MET A 102 -18.77 -8.84 2.99
C MET A 102 -17.39 -9.14 3.58
N LEU A 103 -16.74 -8.14 4.18
CA LEU A 103 -15.44 -8.30 4.83
C LEU A 103 -15.51 -9.25 6.02
N ALA A 104 -16.53 -9.11 6.89
CA ALA A 104 -16.73 -9.99 8.03
C ALA A 104 -16.87 -11.46 7.59
N LYS A 105 -17.75 -11.74 6.62
CA LYS A 105 -17.94 -13.09 6.07
C LYS A 105 -16.68 -13.67 5.43
N ALA A 106 -15.89 -12.84 4.73
CA ALA A 106 -14.62 -13.27 4.16
C ALA A 106 -13.61 -13.65 5.25
N CYS A 107 -13.57 -12.90 6.36
CA CYS A 107 -12.71 -13.21 7.50
C CYS A 107 -13.13 -14.52 8.18
N GLU A 108 -14.43 -14.71 8.42
CA GLU A 108 -15.00 -15.93 9.02
C GLU A 108 -14.64 -17.16 8.20
N ARG A 109 -14.91 -17.15 6.88
CA ARG A 109 -14.61 -18.29 5.99
C ARG A 109 -13.13 -18.64 5.95
N LEU A 110 -12.25 -17.64 5.91
CA LEU A 110 -10.81 -17.88 5.93
C LEU A 110 -10.37 -18.44 7.30
N GLN A 111 -10.91 -17.93 8.41
CA GLN A 111 -10.60 -18.44 9.75
C GLN A 111 -11.06 -19.91 9.93
N GLU A 112 -12.22 -20.27 9.40
CA GLU A 112 -12.78 -21.63 9.46
C GLU A 112 -11.94 -22.64 8.65
N SER A 113 -11.51 -22.25 7.46
CA SER A 113 -10.75 -23.10 6.53
C SER A 113 -9.24 -23.13 6.80
N ALA A 114 -8.71 -22.12 7.50
CA ALA A 114 -7.30 -22.00 7.85
C ALA A 114 -7.12 -21.69 9.36
N PRO A 115 -7.51 -22.61 10.27
CA PRO A 115 -7.47 -22.37 11.72
C PRO A 115 -6.05 -22.16 12.28
N GLN A 116 -5.01 -22.51 11.52
CA GLN A 116 -3.62 -22.21 11.87
C GLN A 116 -3.26 -20.72 11.72
N LEU A 117 -4.11 -19.91 11.08
CA LEU A 117 -3.98 -18.47 11.12
C LEU A 117 -4.49 -17.99 12.49
N GLU A 118 -3.59 -17.51 13.35
CA GLU A 118 -3.89 -17.14 14.75
C GLU A 118 -5.05 -16.14 14.89
N SER A 119 -5.26 -15.25 13.91
CA SER A 119 -6.43 -14.38 13.85
C SER A 119 -6.64 -13.80 12.44
N VAL A 120 -7.84 -13.95 11.89
CA VAL A 120 -8.27 -13.28 10.65
C VAL A 120 -9.30 -12.18 10.99
N SER A 121 -9.04 -10.95 10.53
CA SER A 121 -9.92 -9.80 10.77
C SER A 121 -9.75 -8.73 9.68
N ALA A 122 -10.44 -7.59 9.83
CA ALA A 122 -10.24 -6.41 8.98
C ALA A 122 -8.78 -5.90 8.96
N ALA A 123 -7.97 -6.24 9.96
CA ALA A 123 -6.54 -5.95 10.00
C ALA A 123 -5.72 -6.79 9.01
N THR A 124 -6.19 -8.00 8.69
CA THR A 124 -5.44 -8.98 7.89
C THR A 124 -5.10 -8.44 6.49
N PRO A 125 -6.03 -7.84 5.72
CA PRO A 125 -5.69 -7.25 4.43
C PRO A 125 -4.66 -6.12 4.51
N PHE A 126 -4.78 -5.22 5.49
CA PHE A 126 -3.79 -4.14 5.69
C PHE A 126 -2.41 -4.71 6.01
N ARG A 127 -2.31 -5.68 6.91
CA ARG A 127 -1.03 -6.32 7.27
C ARG A 127 -0.37 -6.96 6.06
N LYS A 128 -1.14 -7.66 5.22
CA LYS A 128 -0.64 -8.27 3.99
C LYS A 128 -0.19 -7.22 2.97
N LEU A 129 -0.96 -6.14 2.82
CA LEU A 129 -0.62 -5.04 1.92
C LEU A 129 0.70 -4.38 2.34
N PHE A 130 0.83 -3.99 3.61
CA PHE A 130 2.05 -3.35 4.11
C PHE A 130 3.25 -4.28 4.08
N SER A 131 3.08 -5.56 4.41
CA SER A 131 4.17 -6.55 4.28
C SER A 131 4.63 -6.64 2.82
N HIS A 132 3.69 -6.75 1.87
CA HIS A 132 4.00 -6.81 0.45
C HIS A 132 4.77 -5.57 -0.01
N ILE A 133 4.28 -4.37 0.31
CA ILE A 133 4.94 -3.09 -0.02
C ILE A 133 6.36 -3.03 0.55
N ARG A 134 6.52 -3.36 1.84
CA ARG A 134 7.84 -3.38 2.50
C ARG A 134 8.79 -4.35 1.81
N ASP A 135 8.34 -5.56 1.55
CA ASP A 135 9.18 -6.61 0.97
C ASP A 135 9.57 -6.25 -0.47
N THR A 136 8.65 -5.67 -1.25
CA THR A 136 8.92 -5.12 -2.58
C THR A 136 9.94 -3.98 -2.54
N ALA A 137 9.79 -3.03 -1.61
CA ALA A 137 10.75 -1.93 -1.45
C ALA A 137 12.14 -2.42 -1.06
N LYS A 138 12.23 -3.34 -0.08
CA LYS A 138 13.51 -3.95 0.33
C LYS A 138 14.16 -4.71 -0.83
N GLN A 139 13.37 -5.47 -1.59
CA GLN A 139 13.89 -6.18 -2.76
C GLN A 139 14.42 -5.21 -3.81
N HIS A 140 13.71 -4.11 -4.09
CA HIS A 140 14.17 -3.09 -5.03
C HIS A 140 15.50 -2.47 -4.60
N LEU A 141 15.59 -2.01 -3.35
CA LEU A 141 16.80 -1.40 -2.78
C LEU A 141 17.97 -2.39 -2.76
N GLN A 142 17.73 -3.65 -2.37
CA GLN A 142 18.74 -4.70 -2.37
C GLN A 142 19.25 -5.01 -3.79
N GLN A 143 18.38 -4.97 -4.80
CA GLN A 143 18.79 -5.15 -6.20
C GLN A 143 19.65 -3.99 -6.71
N LYS A 144 19.35 -2.76 -6.29
CA LYS A 144 20.07 -1.55 -6.72
C LYS A 144 21.41 -1.37 -6.00
N TYR A 145 21.41 -1.51 -4.68
CA TYR A 145 22.55 -1.13 -3.83
C TYR A 145 23.29 -2.32 -3.18
N GLY A 146 22.67 -3.50 -3.17
CA GLY A 146 23.11 -4.61 -2.32
C GLY A 146 22.80 -4.39 -0.83
N GLY A 147 23.12 -5.38 0.01
CA GLY A 147 22.94 -5.29 1.47
C GLY A 147 21.51 -5.52 1.98
N SER A 148 21.30 -5.29 3.28
CA SER A 148 20.00 -5.36 3.96
C SER A 148 19.50 -3.96 4.32
N PHE A 149 18.21 -3.74 4.12
CA PHE A 149 17.53 -2.49 4.48
C PHE A 149 16.53 -2.81 5.58
N ASP A 150 16.83 -2.43 6.83
CA ASP A 150 16.06 -2.90 7.98
C ASP A 150 14.90 -1.98 8.36
N ALA A 151 15.14 -0.67 8.42
CA ALA A 151 14.13 0.33 8.74
C ALA A 151 13.75 1.15 7.51
N ILE A 152 12.47 1.15 7.16
CA ILE A 152 11.91 1.99 6.11
C ILE A 152 10.85 2.89 6.75
N LYS A 153 11.03 4.20 6.63
CA LYS A 153 10.03 5.17 7.09
C LYS A 153 8.86 5.18 6.14
N CYS A 154 7.65 5.44 6.64
CA CYS A 154 6.50 5.64 5.77
C CYS A 154 5.59 6.78 6.20
N TYR A 155 4.95 7.37 5.21
CA TYR A 155 3.90 8.37 5.31
C TYR A 155 2.65 7.81 4.64
N LEU A 156 1.52 7.85 5.34
CA LEU A 156 0.27 7.23 4.86
C LEU A 156 -0.73 8.30 4.39
N THR A 157 -1.38 8.09 3.25
CA THR A 157 -2.58 8.86 2.90
C THR A 157 -3.82 8.22 3.52
N TYR A 158 -4.88 9.01 3.71
CA TYR A 158 -6.19 8.52 4.11
C TYR A 158 -7.32 9.41 3.56
N PRO A 159 -8.54 8.88 3.37
CA PRO A 159 -9.66 9.68 2.89
C PRO A 159 -10.09 10.67 3.97
N VAL A 160 -10.71 11.79 3.59
CA VAL A 160 -11.19 12.77 4.59
C VAL A 160 -12.29 12.19 5.48
N SER A 161 -13.10 11.28 4.94
CA SER A 161 -14.12 10.52 5.66
C SER A 161 -13.55 9.40 6.54
N CYS A 162 -12.21 9.25 6.62
CA CYS A 162 -11.56 8.23 7.43
C CYS A 162 -11.83 8.46 8.93
N SER A 163 -12.44 7.46 9.59
CA SER A 163 -12.62 7.47 11.03
C SER A 163 -11.28 7.40 11.78
N GLU A 164 -11.27 7.81 13.05
CA GLU A 164 -10.08 7.64 13.90
C GLU A 164 -9.68 6.16 14.02
N SER A 165 -10.67 5.26 14.09
CA SER A 165 -10.42 3.81 14.17
C SER A 165 -9.66 3.29 12.95
N LEU A 166 -10.01 3.73 11.73
CA LEU A 166 -9.28 3.32 10.53
C LEU A 166 -7.88 3.95 10.48
N ARG A 167 -7.72 5.21 10.90
CA ARG A 167 -6.39 5.84 10.98
C ARG A 167 -5.46 5.10 11.95
N LEU A 168 -5.97 4.69 13.10
CA LEU A 168 -5.22 3.86 14.05
C LEU A 168 -4.90 2.48 13.47
N LEU A 169 -5.86 1.84 12.80
CA LEU A 169 -5.65 0.54 12.15
C LEU A 169 -4.53 0.61 11.09
N LEU A 170 -4.58 1.60 10.20
CA LEU A 170 -3.56 1.84 9.18
C LEU A 170 -2.15 1.97 9.80
N ARG A 171 -2.03 2.79 10.85
CA ARG A 171 -0.76 3.02 11.53
C ARG A 171 -0.26 1.76 12.25
N GLN A 172 -1.14 1.07 12.96
CA GLN A 172 -0.81 -0.14 13.71
C GLN A 172 -0.33 -1.24 12.76
N GLU A 173 -1.06 -1.51 11.68
CA GLU A 173 -0.71 -2.61 10.77
C GLU A 173 0.57 -2.34 9.97
N ALA A 174 0.84 -1.09 9.59
CA ALA A 174 2.12 -0.71 9.01
C ALA A 174 3.28 -0.93 10.01
N SER A 175 3.07 -0.54 11.27
CA SER A 175 4.08 -0.71 12.33
C SER A 175 4.31 -2.19 12.68
N CYS A 176 3.26 -3.01 12.67
CA CYS A 176 3.33 -4.46 12.91
C CYS A 176 4.21 -5.19 11.87
N VAL A 177 4.33 -4.64 10.67
CA VAL A 177 5.25 -5.16 9.65
C VAL A 177 6.58 -4.41 9.63
N GLY A 178 6.91 -3.61 10.64
CA GLY A 178 8.22 -2.96 10.75
C GLY A 178 8.43 -1.77 9.81
N LEU A 179 7.36 -1.12 9.34
CA LEU A 179 7.45 0.22 8.76
C LEU A 179 7.42 1.26 9.89
N ASP A 180 8.32 2.24 9.86
CA ASP A 180 8.33 3.36 10.79
C ASP A 180 7.36 4.46 10.31
N VAL A 181 6.13 4.44 10.85
CA VAL A 181 5.09 5.40 10.46
C VAL A 181 5.38 6.77 11.08
N ILE A 182 5.96 7.66 10.28
CA ILE A 182 6.35 9.01 10.74
C ILE A 182 5.20 10.03 10.62
N GLY A 183 4.14 9.70 9.89
CA GLY A 183 2.97 10.57 9.78
C GLY A 183 1.93 10.10 8.77
N GLY A 184 0.92 10.94 8.58
CA GLY A 184 -0.09 10.76 7.56
C GLY A 184 -0.73 12.08 7.15
N VAL A 185 -1.40 12.07 6.00
CA VAL A 185 -2.04 13.26 5.41
C VAL A 185 -3.31 12.81 4.69
N SER A 186 -4.34 13.68 4.63
CA SER A 186 -5.50 13.32 3.84
C SER A 186 -5.19 13.34 2.34
N GLU A 187 -5.77 12.40 1.60
CA GLU A 187 -5.66 12.27 0.13
C GLU A 187 -5.81 13.62 -0.61
N PRO A 188 -6.84 14.46 -0.37
CA PRO A 188 -6.96 15.74 -1.06
C PRO A 188 -5.88 16.76 -0.67
N TRP A 189 -5.34 16.69 0.55
CA TRP A 189 -4.25 17.57 0.96
C TRP A 189 -2.93 17.18 0.30
N ALA A 190 -2.68 15.87 0.13
CA ALA A 190 -1.56 15.37 -0.66
C ALA A 190 -1.67 15.84 -2.12
N ALA A 191 -2.85 15.74 -2.72
CA ALA A 191 -3.12 16.25 -4.07
C ALA A 191 -2.90 17.77 -4.17
N ALA A 192 -3.39 18.55 -3.19
CA ALA A 192 -3.18 19.99 -3.11
C ALA A 192 -1.69 20.36 -3.10
N HIS A 193 -0.93 19.64 -2.27
CA HIS A 193 0.51 19.83 -2.12
C HIS A 193 1.24 19.51 -3.42
N TYR A 194 0.88 18.42 -4.10
CA TYR A 194 1.44 18.06 -5.39
C TYR A 194 1.21 19.16 -6.45
N ILE A 195 -0.02 19.69 -6.55
CA ILE A 195 -0.32 20.80 -7.48
C ILE A 195 0.58 22.01 -7.16
N LYS A 196 0.63 22.44 -5.89
CA LYS A 196 1.43 23.60 -5.47
C LYS A 196 2.92 23.43 -5.75
N SER A 197 3.46 22.24 -5.52
CA SER A 197 4.91 21.98 -5.57
C SER A 197 5.44 21.62 -6.97
N LYS A 198 4.64 20.93 -7.81
CA LYS A 198 5.15 20.34 -9.06
C LYS A 198 4.62 20.98 -10.33
N THR A 199 3.40 21.53 -10.33
CA THR A 199 2.78 21.96 -11.59
C THR A 199 3.15 23.38 -12.02
N ARG A 200 3.94 24.12 -11.20
CA ARG A 200 4.19 25.57 -11.35
C ARG A 200 2.92 26.39 -11.59
N LEU A 201 1.75 25.83 -11.26
CA LEU A 201 0.47 26.51 -11.39
C LEU A 201 0.40 27.56 -10.29
N GLU A 202 0.51 28.82 -10.68
CA GLU A 202 0.16 29.95 -9.82
C GLU A 202 -1.35 29.93 -9.60
N LEU A 203 -1.78 29.22 -8.56
CA LEU A 203 -3.18 29.22 -8.16
C LEU A 203 -3.52 30.58 -7.55
N PRO A 204 -4.58 31.26 -8.01
CA PRO A 204 -4.97 32.55 -7.46
C PRO A 204 -5.28 32.45 -5.95
N PRO A 205 -5.13 33.55 -5.20
CA PRO A 205 -5.58 33.61 -3.81
C PRO A 205 -7.08 33.29 -3.70
N GLY A 206 -7.47 32.43 -2.76
CA GLY A 206 -8.88 32.10 -2.52
C GLY A 206 -9.10 30.67 -2.03
N ALA A 207 -10.37 30.35 -1.81
CA ALA A 207 -10.83 29.00 -1.51
C ALA A 207 -10.60 28.08 -2.73
N LYS A 208 -10.09 26.87 -2.47
CA LYS A 208 -9.79 25.88 -3.51
C LYS A 208 -10.64 24.64 -3.25
N LEU A 209 -11.32 24.18 -4.29
CA LEU A 209 -12.06 22.93 -4.28
C LEU A 209 -11.21 21.84 -4.92
N ILE A 210 -10.96 20.77 -4.18
CA ILE A 210 -10.31 19.56 -4.69
C ILE A 210 -11.37 18.48 -4.71
N ILE A 211 -11.60 17.91 -5.88
CA ILE A 211 -12.58 16.86 -6.09
C ILE A 211 -11.81 15.60 -6.44
N ASP A 212 -11.87 14.62 -5.55
CA ASP A 212 -11.20 13.32 -5.69
C ASP A 212 -12.24 12.23 -5.99
N PHE A 213 -12.29 11.81 -7.26
CA PHE A 213 -13.15 10.73 -7.72
C PHE A 213 -12.37 9.41 -7.75
N GLY A 214 -12.15 8.83 -6.57
CA GLY A 214 -11.60 7.49 -6.41
C GLY A 214 -12.62 6.39 -6.68
N GLY A 215 -12.17 5.12 -6.61
CA GLY A 215 -12.96 3.94 -6.98
C GLY A 215 -14.25 3.71 -6.18
N ALA A 216 -14.42 4.34 -5.01
CA ALA A 216 -15.63 4.22 -4.20
C ALA A 216 -15.86 5.35 -3.18
N THR A 217 -15.25 6.53 -3.40
CA THR A 217 -15.23 7.62 -2.39
C THR A 217 -16.50 8.49 -2.42
N VAL A 218 -17.38 8.33 -3.41
CA VAL A 218 -18.67 9.02 -3.51
C VAL A 218 -19.80 8.02 -3.27
N VAL A 219 -20.23 7.90 -2.01
CA VAL A 219 -21.52 7.28 -1.62
C VAL A 219 -22.35 8.35 -0.92
#